data_AF-A0A382EFU4-F1
#
_entry.id   AF-A0A382EFU4-F1
#
_cell.length_a   1.000
_cell.length_b   1.000
_cell.length_c   1.000
_cell.angle_alpha   90.00
_cell.angle_beta   90.00
_cell.angle_gamma   90.00
#
_symmetry.space_group_name_H-M   'P 1'
#
loop_
_entity.id
_entity.type
_entity.pdbx_description
1 polymer ?
#
loop_
_entity_poly.entity_id
_entity_poly.type
_entity_poly.pdbx_seq_one_letter_code
_entity_poly.pdbx_strand_id
1 'polypeptide(L)'
;LSRRNRIRNPLNHPTVMYRKSHVISCGNYENCHLFEDYLLWAKIIQNGYKVANLCEPLVETIVNDEYFDRRGGTKYIAYEITLCKRLLDLKYFSKTDALIFLFTRIPLRLIPSRCRKFIYLTLLRSRPI
;
A
#
# COMPACT_ATOMS: atom_id res chain seq x y z
N LEU A 1 -4.73 2.06 14.84
CA LEU A 1 -3.61 1.85 13.88
C LEU A 1 -2.66 3.04 13.93
N SER A 2 -1.35 2.81 13.99
CA SER A 2 -0.36 3.88 13.95
C SER A 2 -0.41 4.62 12.60
N ARG A 3 -0.04 5.90 12.60
CA ARG A 3 0.08 6.73 11.39
C ARG A 3 0.98 6.06 10.33
N ARG A 4 2.10 5.49 10.76
CA ARG A 4 3.07 4.81 9.90
C ARG A 4 2.45 3.63 9.16
N ASN A 5 1.66 2.81 9.85
CA ASN A 5 0.99 1.66 9.22
C ASN A 5 -0.06 2.12 8.21
N ARG A 6 -0.77 3.23 8.51
CA ARG A 6 -1.72 3.79 7.55
C ARG A 6 -1.07 4.22 6.25
N ILE A 7 0.13 4.80 6.29
CA ILE A 7 0.89 5.29 5.11
C ILE A 7 1.51 4.14 4.28
N ARG A 8 1.79 2.99 4.89
CA ARG A 8 2.48 1.85 4.24
C ARG A 8 1.55 0.80 3.62
N ASN A 9 0.23 1.00 3.62
CA ASN A 9 -0.80 -0.04 3.54
C ASN A 9 -0.81 -0.90 4.82
N PRO A 10 -1.91 -0.92 5.60
CA PRO A 10 -1.92 -1.55 6.91
C PRO A 10 -1.92 -3.09 6.90
N LEU A 11 -2.27 -3.72 5.78
CA LEU A 11 -2.43 -5.16 5.66
C LEU A 11 -1.78 -5.69 4.38
N ASN A 12 -1.18 -6.88 4.44
CA ASN A 12 -0.66 -7.57 3.27
C ASN A 12 -1.75 -8.45 2.65
N HIS A 13 -2.31 -8.03 1.51
CA HIS A 13 -3.51 -8.63 0.92
C HIS A 13 -3.52 -10.18 0.83
N PRO A 14 -2.44 -10.87 0.38
CA PRO A 14 -2.43 -12.32 0.23
C PRO A 14 -2.69 -13.11 1.53
N THR A 15 -2.48 -12.49 2.70
CA THR A 15 -2.61 -13.16 4.00
C THR A 15 -3.89 -12.74 4.75
N VAL A 16 -4.74 -11.91 4.16
CA VAL A 16 -5.92 -11.37 4.86
C VAL A 16 -7.09 -12.33 4.78
N MET A 17 -7.67 -12.66 5.93
CA MET A 17 -9.04 -13.16 6.02
C MET A 17 -9.97 -12.07 6.55
N TYR A 18 -11.17 -11.96 5.98
CA TYR A 18 -12.15 -10.95 6.36
C TYR A 18 -13.57 -11.49 6.31
N ARG A 19 -14.48 -10.83 7.03
CA ARG A 19 -15.92 -11.10 6.93
C ARG A 19 -16.45 -10.49 5.64
N LYS A 20 -17.05 -11.30 4.77
CA LYS A 20 -17.67 -10.85 3.51
C LYS A 20 -18.67 -9.72 3.74
N SER A 21 -19.48 -9.81 4.78
CA SER A 21 -20.48 -8.79 5.13
C SER A 21 -19.87 -7.41 5.38
N HIS A 22 -18.69 -7.34 6.03
CA HIS A 22 -17.99 -6.08 6.27
C HIS A 22 -17.43 -5.46 4.98
N VAL A 23 -16.93 -6.30 4.07
CA VAL A 23 -16.43 -5.82 2.76
C VAL A 23 -17.57 -5.25 1.92
N ILE A 24 -18.72 -5.94 1.89
CA ILE A 24 -19.90 -5.48 1.15
C ILE A 24 -20.46 -4.20 1.76
N SER A 25 -20.57 -4.10 3.10
CA SER A 25 -21.07 -2.88 3.76
C SER A 25 -20.18 -1.66 3.51
N CYS A 26 -18.88 -1.86 3.28
CA CYS A 26 -17.93 -0.82 2.90
C CYS A 26 -17.88 -0.51 1.39
N GLY A 27 -18.84 -1.01 0.59
CA GLY A 27 -18.92 -0.74 -0.85
C GLY A 27 -18.01 -1.61 -1.72
N ASN A 28 -17.52 -2.74 -1.20
CA ASN A 28 -16.72 -3.75 -1.93
C ASN A 28 -15.40 -3.20 -2.53
N TYR A 29 -14.72 -3.96 -3.39
CA TYR A 29 -13.59 -3.46 -4.17
C TYR A 29 -14.07 -2.41 -5.19
N GLU A 30 -13.29 -1.34 -5.32
CA GLU A 30 -13.53 -0.29 -6.30
C GLU A 30 -12.31 -0.14 -7.19
N ASN A 31 -12.51 0.39 -8.41
CA ASN A 31 -11.40 0.66 -9.31
C ASN A 31 -10.47 1.72 -8.70
N CYS A 32 -9.28 1.26 -8.34
CA CYS A 32 -8.14 2.07 -7.96
C CYS A 32 -6.90 1.30 -8.41
N HIS A 33 -6.66 1.31 -9.72
CA HIS A 33 -5.69 0.43 -10.39
C HIS A 33 -4.38 0.24 -9.61
N LEU A 34 -4.06 -1.02 -9.29
CA LEU A 34 -2.90 -1.49 -8.49
C LEU A 34 -2.97 -1.24 -6.98
N PHE A 35 -4.07 -0.67 -6.48
CA PHE A 35 -4.27 -0.25 -5.08
C PHE A 35 -5.69 -0.49 -4.57
N GLU A 36 -6.44 -1.40 -5.21
CA GLU A 36 -7.82 -1.73 -4.86
C GLU A 36 -7.92 -2.27 -3.42
N ASP A 37 -6.94 -3.08 -3.02
CA ASP A 37 -6.82 -3.64 -1.67
C ASP A 37 -6.60 -2.54 -0.62
N TYR A 38 -5.68 -1.62 -0.88
CA TYR A 38 -5.36 -0.53 0.02
C TYR A 38 -6.58 0.39 0.22
N LEU A 39 -7.25 0.74 -0.88
CA LEU A 39 -8.48 1.51 -0.80
C LEU A 39 -9.56 0.79 0.03
N LEU A 40 -9.72 -0.52 -0.17
CA LEU A 40 -10.65 -1.33 0.63
C LEU A 40 -10.30 -1.29 2.12
N TRP A 41 -9.05 -1.50 2.50
CA TRP A 41 -8.64 -1.48 3.90
C TRP A 41 -8.85 -0.13 4.56
N ALA A 42 -8.58 0.97 3.82
CA ALA A 42 -8.89 2.31 4.29
C ALA A 42 -10.40 2.48 4.55
N LYS A 43 -11.27 2.01 3.65
CA LYS A 43 -12.72 2.05 3.84
C LYS A 43 -13.18 1.24 5.05
N ILE A 44 -12.66 0.02 5.23
CA ILE A 44 -12.99 -0.84 6.38
C ILE A 44 -12.63 -0.14 7.69
N ILE A 45 -11.43 0.44 7.77
CA ILE A 45 -10.96 1.16 8.96
C ILE A 45 -11.80 2.41 9.22
N GLN A 46 -12.12 3.19 8.18
CA GLN A 46 -12.95 4.40 8.33
C GLN A 46 -14.39 4.09 8.74
N ASN A 47 -14.92 2.91 8.40
CA ASN A 47 -16.22 2.44 8.87
C ASN A 47 -16.18 1.85 10.30
N GLY A 48 -15.04 1.99 11.01
CA GLY A 48 -14.92 1.59 12.42
C GLY A 48 -14.68 0.09 12.64
N TYR A 49 -14.52 -0.70 11.57
CA TYR A 49 -14.18 -2.10 11.71
C TYR A 49 -12.73 -2.27 12.17
N LYS A 50 -12.52 -3.25 13.05
CA LYS A 50 -11.20 -3.57 13.60
C LYS A 50 -10.41 -4.42 12.62
N VAL A 51 -9.11 -4.14 12.52
CA VAL A 51 -8.14 -4.95 11.79
C VAL A 51 -6.96 -5.28 12.71
N ALA A 52 -6.34 -6.43 12.49
CA ALA A 52 -5.19 -6.90 13.25
C ALA A 52 -4.21 -7.62 12.30
N ASN A 53 -2.92 -7.51 12.61
CA ASN A 53 -1.87 -8.29 11.94
C ASN A 53 -1.36 -9.34 12.91
N LEU A 54 -1.05 -10.52 12.39
CA LEU A 54 -0.27 -11.53 13.11
C LEU A 54 1.22 -11.18 13.02
N CYS A 55 2.00 -11.56 14.03
CA CYS A 55 3.45 -11.34 14.04
C CYS A 55 4.23 -12.39 13.23
N GLU A 56 3.52 -13.34 12.61
CA GLU A 56 4.10 -14.43 11.85
C GLU A 56 4.13 -14.11 10.34
N PRO A 57 5.23 -14.46 9.64
CA PRO A 57 5.25 -14.41 8.19
C PRO A 57 4.40 -15.56 7.61
N LEU A 58 3.31 -15.21 6.93
CA LEU A 58 2.35 -16.20 6.38
C LEU A 58 2.41 -16.34 4.85
N VAL A 59 3.31 -15.60 4.18
CA VAL A 59 3.44 -15.66 2.73
C VAL A 59 4.90 -15.49 2.31
N GLU A 60 5.30 -16.34 1.38
CA GLU A 60 6.52 -16.19 0.61
C GLU A 60 6.16 -15.77 -0.82
N THR A 61 6.89 -14.81 -1.39
CA THR A 61 6.66 -14.33 -2.75
C THR A 61 7.93 -14.37 -3.55
N ILE A 62 7.86 -14.95 -4.75
CA ILE A 62 8.96 -14.97 -5.71
C ILE A 62 9.11 -13.57 -6.31
N VAL A 63 10.31 -13.02 -6.21
CA VAL A 63 10.64 -11.67 -6.69
C VAL A 63 11.65 -11.78 -7.83
N ASN A 64 11.24 -11.37 -9.03
CA ASN A 64 12.09 -11.25 -10.23
C ASN A 64 12.30 -9.78 -10.60
N ASP A 65 13.00 -9.49 -11.70
CA ASP A 65 13.25 -8.11 -12.14
C ASP A 65 11.96 -7.37 -12.52
N GLU A 66 11.03 -8.09 -13.14
CA GLU A 66 9.72 -7.56 -13.52
C GLU A 66 8.94 -7.05 -12.30
N TYR A 67 9.07 -7.70 -11.14
CA TYR A 67 8.47 -7.24 -9.88
C TYR A 67 8.87 -5.79 -9.55
N PHE A 68 10.12 -5.42 -9.81
CA PHE A 68 10.60 -4.06 -9.60
C PHE A 68 10.12 -3.15 -10.73
N ASP A 69 10.24 -3.57 -11.99
CA ASP A 69 9.88 -2.78 -13.16
C ASP A 69 8.46 -2.20 -13.04
N ARG A 70 7.50 -3.04 -12.68
CA ARG A 70 6.07 -2.70 -12.52
C ARG A 70 5.77 -1.60 -11.49
N ARG A 71 6.68 -1.31 -10.54
CA ARG A 71 6.43 -0.41 -9.38
C ARG A 71 7.02 0.99 -9.51
N GLY A 72 7.01 1.57 -10.70
CA GLY A 72 7.64 2.86 -10.96
C GLY A 72 7.39 3.39 -12.37
N GLY A 73 8.04 4.49 -12.67
CA GLY A 73 7.68 5.35 -13.79
C GLY A 73 6.49 6.27 -13.47
N THR A 74 6.23 7.19 -14.39
CA THR A 74 5.24 8.26 -14.24
C THR A 74 3.80 7.75 -14.19
N LYS A 75 3.49 6.67 -14.92
CA LYS A 75 2.17 6.01 -14.86
C LYS A 75 1.86 5.50 -13.46
N TYR A 76 2.84 4.85 -12.81
CA TYR A 76 2.68 4.36 -11.45
C TYR A 76 2.48 5.50 -10.44
N ILE A 77 3.21 6.60 -10.61
CA ILE A 77 3.02 7.83 -9.80
C ILE A 77 1.60 8.37 -9.97
N ALA A 78 1.06 8.40 -11.19
CA ALA A 78 -0.31 8.85 -11.44
C ALA A 78 -1.35 7.98 -10.69
N TYR A 79 -1.14 6.66 -10.63
CA TYR A 79 -1.97 5.75 -9.83
C TYR A 79 -1.81 6.01 -8.32
N GLU A 80 -0.59 6.25 -7.81
CA GLU A 80 -0.36 6.61 -6.40
C GLU A 80 -1.00 7.95 -6.03
N ILE A 81 -0.99 8.94 -6.93
CA ILE A 81 -1.68 10.23 -6.73
C ILE A 81 -3.20 10.01 -6.71
N THR A 82 -3.72 9.17 -7.59
CA THR A 82 -5.15 8.81 -7.63
C THR A 82 -5.57 8.18 -6.31
N LEU A 83 -4.84 7.18 -5.82
CA LEU A 83 -5.05 6.59 -4.50
C LEU A 83 -4.99 7.66 -3.40
N CYS A 84 -3.95 8.51 -3.40
CA CYS A 84 -3.76 9.54 -2.37
C CYS A 84 -4.96 10.49 -2.27
N LYS A 85 -5.51 10.93 -3.42
CA LYS A 85 -6.74 11.74 -3.47
C LYS A 85 -7.91 10.99 -2.85
N ARG A 86 -8.14 9.73 -3.24
CA ARG A 86 -9.23 8.90 -2.68
C ARG A 86 -9.09 8.71 -1.17
N LEU A 87 -7.87 8.55 -0.66
CA LEU A 87 -7.62 8.42 0.79
C LEU A 87 -7.83 9.72 1.55
N LEU A 88 -7.58 10.88 0.93
CA LEU A 88 -7.94 12.20 1.48
C LEU A 88 -9.46 12.39 1.52
N ASP A 89 -10.16 12.04 0.45
CA ASP A 89 -11.63 12.17 0.36
C ASP A 89 -12.33 11.30 1.42
N LEU A 90 -11.80 10.09 1.66
CA LEU A 90 -12.26 9.19 2.73
C LEU A 90 -11.89 9.69 4.15
N LYS A 91 -11.15 10.79 4.27
CA LYS A 91 -10.58 11.30 5.53
C LYS A 91 -9.68 10.27 6.25
N TYR A 92 -9.17 9.29 5.52
CA TYR A 92 -8.23 8.30 6.03
C TYR A 92 -6.83 8.90 6.17
N PHE A 93 -6.47 9.78 5.22
CA PHE A 93 -5.28 10.61 5.27
C PHE A 93 -5.63 12.04 5.69
N SER A 94 -4.77 12.63 6.51
CA SER A 94 -4.68 14.09 6.62
C SER A 94 -3.86 14.67 5.46
N LYS A 95 -3.92 15.98 5.25
CA LYS A 95 -3.07 16.68 4.25
C LYS A 95 -1.58 16.40 4.49
N THR A 96 -1.16 16.32 5.76
CA THR A 96 0.21 15.97 6.15
C THR A 96 0.54 14.52 5.83
N ASP A 97 -0.39 13.58 5.99
CA ASP A 97 -0.18 12.18 5.59
C ASP A 97 0.00 12.04 4.08
N ALA A 98 -0.83 12.74 3.31
CA ALA A 98 -0.73 12.78 1.85
C ALA A 98 0.61 13.35 1.39
N LEU A 99 1.09 14.43 2.01
CA LEU A 99 2.40 15.01 1.69
C LEU A 99 3.52 14.00 1.97
N ILE A 100 3.55 13.37 3.14
CA ILE A 100 4.56 12.36 3.47
C ILE A 100 4.47 11.16 2.53
N PHE A 101 3.25 10.69 2.24
CA PHE A 101 3.02 9.56 1.35
C PHE A 101 3.63 9.80 -0.04
N LEU A 102 3.35 10.97 -0.63
CA LEU A 102 3.85 11.31 -1.97
C LEU A 102 5.36 11.59 -1.94
N PHE A 103 5.84 12.36 -0.98
CA PHE A 103 7.25 12.76 -0.91
C PHE A 103 8.19 11.57 -0.69
N THR A 104 7.76 10.56 0.05
CA THR A 104 8.56 9.34 0.29
C THR A 104 8.53 8.36 -0.88
N ARG A 105 7.51 8.40 -1.74
CA ARG A 105 7.31 7.44 -2.84
C ARG A 105 7.78 7.96 -4.18
N ILE A 106 7.45 9.18 -4.55
CA ILE A 106 7.74 9.75 -5.89
C ILE A 106 9.22 9.63 -6.26
N PRO A 107 10.20 10.01 -5.41
CA PRO A 107 11.62 9.86 -5.76
C PRO A 107 11.98 8.41 -6.08
N LEU A 108 11.48 7.45 -5.31
CA LEU A 108 11.72 6.02 -5.53
C LEU A 108 11.09 5.50 -6.83
N ARG A 109 10.01 6.12 -7.32
CA ARG A 109 9.35 5.73 -8.58
C ARG A 109 10.06 6.28 -9.80
N LEU A 110 10.79 7.39 -9.68
CA LEU A 110 11.52 8.03 -10.78
C LEU A 110 12.91 7.42 -11.02
N ILE A 111 13.47 6.76 -9.99
CA ILE A 111 14.77 6.09 -10.10
C ILE A 111 14.70 4.92 -11.10
N PRO A 112 15.74 4.72 -11.96
CA PRO A 112 15.82 3.58 -12.87
C PRO A 112 15.70 2.24 -12.16
N SER A 113 15.12 1.24 -12.84
CA SER A 113 14.75 -0.02 -12.20
C SER A 113 15.90 -0.75 -11.50
N ARG A 114 17.11 -0.73 -12.10
CA ARG A 114 18.32 -1.33 -11.51
C ARG A 114 18.67 -0.73 -10.15
N CYS A 115 18.66 0.60 -10.05
CA CYS A 115 18.96 1.32 -8.80
C CYS A 115 17.86 1.10 -7.76
N ARG A 116 16.59 1.09 -8.19
CA ARG A 116 15.47 0.77 -7.31
C ARG A 116 15.56 -0.65 -6.76
N LYS A 117 15.86 -1.66 -7.60
CA LYS A 117 16.12 -3.04 -7.16
C LYS A 117 17.20 -3.08 -6.08
N PHE A 118 18.32 -2.39 -6.32
CA PHE A 118 19.41 -2.30 -5.34
C PHE A 118 18.91 -1.74 -4.00
N ILE A 119 18.21 -0.60 -4.00
CA ILE A 119 17.63 0.01 -2.78
C ILE A 119 16.69 -0.96 -2.04
N TYR A 120 15.81 -1.65 -2.77
CA TYR A 120 14.88 -2.60 -2.16
C TYR A 120 15.58 -3.80 -1.53
N LEU A 121 16.67 -4.28 -2.13
CA LEU A 121 17.41 -5.45 -1.65
C LEU A 121 18.39 -5.12 -0.52
N THR A 122 18.94 -3.92 -0.44
CA THR A 122 19.98 -3.57 0.54
C THR A 122 19.46 -2.78 1.73
N LEU A 123 18.64 -1.75 1.50
CA LEU A 123 18.18 -0.81 2.53
C LEU A 123 16.85 -1.22 3.17
N LEU A 124 15.96 -1.83 2.39
CA LEU A 124 14.62 -2.22 2.86
C LEU A 124 14.54 -3.67 3.37
N ARG A 125 15.61 -4.46 3.15
CA ARG A 125 15.76 -5.87 3.56
C ARG A 125 16.79 -6.05 4.67
N SER A 126 16.97 -5.06 5.54
CA SER A 126 17.88 -5.18 6.69
C SER A 126 17.25 -6.01 7.82
N ARG A 127 17.23 -7.33 7.61
CA ARG A 127 17.34 -8.43 8.58
C ARG A 127 17.20 -9.75 7.79
N PRO A 128 18.27 -10.53 7.62
CA PRO A 128 18.10 -11.98 7.49
C PRO A 128 17.41 -12.45 8.77
N ILE A 129 16.47 -13.38 8.62
CA ILE A 129 16.09 -14.28 9.70
C ILE A 129 17.34 -15.07 10.11
#